data_AF-G5H644-F1
#
_entry.id   AF-G5H644-F1
#
_cell.length_a   1.000
_cell.length_b   1.000
_cell.length_c   1.000
_cell.angle_alpha   90.00
_cell.angle_beta   90.00
_cell.angle_gamma   90.00
#
_symmetry.space_group_name_H-M   'P 1'
#
loop_
_entity.id
_entity.type
_entity.pdbx_description
1 polymer ?
#
loop_
_entity_poly.entity_id
_entity_poly.type
_entity_poly.pdbx_seq_one_letter_code
_entity_poly.pdbx_strand_id
1 'polypeptide(L)' 'MKKRIERKEERIEAIRAAATRCRGVYSAVAREQGWGRAYVCSVMAGRNSSENVLKALEEKLNLDTGATSAPQS' A
#
# COMPACT_ATOMS: atom_id res chain seq x y z
N MET A 1 8.52 -15.28 -17.86
CA MET A 1 8.99 -14.81 -16.53
C MET A 1 8.95 -13.28 -16.33
N LYS A 2 8.94 -12.44 -17.39
CA LYS A 2 9.00 -10.96 -17.26
C LYS A 2 7.76 -10.25 -16.67
N LYS A 3 6.57 -10.84 -16.78
CA LYS A 3 5.29 -10.18 -16.40
C LYS A 3 5.04 -9.95 -14.90
N ARG A 4 5.85 -10.52 -14.00
CA ARG A 4 5.59 -10.41 -12.54
C ARG A 4 6.16 -9.15 -11.91
N ILE A 5 7.18 -8.54 -12.52
CA ILE A 5 7.87 -7.38 -11.94
C ILE A 5 7.10 -6.09 -12.28
N GLU A 6 6.63 -5.95 -13.52
CA GLU A 6 5.88 -4.77 -13.98
C GLU A 6 4.62 -4.50 -13.15
N ARG A 7 3.82 -5.54 -12.86
CA ARG A 7 2.58 -5.40 -12.08
C ARG A 7 2.83 -4.94 -10.62
N LYS A 8 4.07 -5.11 -10.14
CA LYS A 8 4.44 -4.80 -8.76
C LYS A 8 4.88 -3.36 -8.60
N GLU A 9 5.63 -2.85 -9.58
CA GLU A 9 5.98 -1.43 -9.61
C GLU A 9 4.74 -0.57 -9.83
N GLU A 10 3.81 -1.02 -10.68
CA GLU A 10 2.51 -0.35 -10.90
C GLU A 10 1.69 -0.21 -9.61
N ARG A 11 1.65 -1.25 -8.77
CA ARG A 11 0.97 -1.20 -7.45
C ARG A 11 1.67 -0.24 -6.49
N ILE A 12 3.00 -0.28 -6.41
CA ILE A 12 3.75 0.64 -5.53
C ILE A 12 3.54 2.09 -5.99
N GLU A 13 3.51 2.35 -7.29
CA GLU A 13 3.27 3.67 -7.84
C GLU A 13 1.84 4.16 -7.55
N ALA A 14 0.82 3.30 -7.72
CA ALA A 14 -0.56 3.62 -7.37
C ALA A 14 -0.71 3.96 -5.88
N ILE A 15 -0.12 3.14 -4.99
CA ILE A 15 -0.09 3.39 -3.54
C ILE A 15 0.64 4.70 -3.23
N ARG A 16 1.76 4.99 -3.91
CA ARG A 16 2.51 6.24 -3.71
C ARG A 16 1.72 7.46 -4.17
N ALA A 17 1.02 7.37 -5.30
CA ALA A 17 0.17 8.45 -5.82
C ALA A 17 -1.00 8.74 -4.87
N ALA A 18 -1.68 7.70 -4.37
CA ALA A 18 -2.76 7.87 -3.40
C ALA A 18 -2.26 8.33 -2.02
N ALA A 19 -1.11 7.81 -1.56
CA ALA A 19 -0.46 8.28 -0.34
C ALA A 19 0.00 9.74 -0.42
N THR A 20 0.29 10.24 -1.61
CA THR A 20 0.57 11.68 -1.83
C THR A 20 -0.68 12.53 -1.58
N ARG A 21 -1.87 12.00 -1.88
CA ARG A 21 -3.16 12.63 -1.58
C ARG A 21 -3.56 12.51 -0.12
N CYS A 22 -3.17 11.43 0.57
CA CYS A 22 -3.42 11.21 2.00
C CYS A 22 -2.15 11.43 2.84
N ARG A 23 -1.92 12.68 3.27
CA ARG A 23 -0.76 13.07 4.07
C ARG A 23 -0.73 12.26 5.39
N GLY A 24 0.33 11.48 5.58
CA GLY A 24 0.56 10.71 6.81
C GLY A 24 0.13 9.24 6.78
N VAL A 25 -0.39 8.72 5.65
CA VAL A 25 -0.90 7.34 5.58
C VAL A 25 0.13 6.28 5.99
N TYR A 26 1.41 6.45 5.62
CA TYR A 26 2.47 5.51 6.00
C TYR A 26 2.68 5.44 7.51
N SER A 27 2.53 6.58 8.20
CA SER A 27 2.72 6.65 9.65
C SER A 27 1.47 6.16 10.38
N ALA A 28 0.29 6.38 9.82
CA ALA A 28 -0.97 5.82 10.32
C ALA A 28 -0.97 4.28 10.24
N VAL A 29 -0.70 3.72 9.05
CA VAL A 29 -0.63 2.27 8.83
C VAL A 29 0.48 1.63 9.66
N ALA A 30 1.65 2.28 9.75
CA ALA A 30 2.72 1.82 10.62
C ALA A 30 2.28 1.73 12.09
N ARG A 31 1.56 2.74 12.57
CA ARG A 31 1.10 2.79 13.97
C ARG A 31 -0.06 1.82 14.24
N GLU A 32 -0.99 1.66 13.33
CA GLU A 32 -2.11 0.71 13.44
C GLU A 32 -1.62 -0.74 13.48
N GLN A 33 -0.67 -1.07 12.60
CA GLN A 33 -0.16 -2.44 12.46
C GLN A 33 1.05 -2.74 13.36
N GLY A 34 1.51 -1.76 14.15
CA GLY A 34 2.71 -1.91 14.98
C GLY A 34 4.02 -2.04 14.18
N TRP A 35 4.05 -1.55 12.94
CA TRP A 35 5.23 -1.61 12.07
C TRP A 35 6.14 -0.40 12.24
N GLY A 36 7.43 -0.59 11.99
CA GLY A 36 8.38 0.51 11.92
C GLY A 36 8.18 1.36 10.65
N ARG A 37 8.26 2.69 10.77
CA ARG A 37 8.17 3.62 9.63
C ARG A 37 9.24 3.31 8.56
N ALA A 38 10.43 2.88 8.99
CA ALA A 38 11.52 2.45 8.10
C ALA A 38 11.16 1.18 7.29
N TYR A 39 10.41 0.26 7.89
CA TYR A 39 9.95 -0.97 7.23
C TYR A 39 8.93 -0.65 6.13
N VAL A 40 7.93 0.18 6.42
CA VAL A 40 6.95 0.65 5.43
C VAL A 40 7.62 1.41 4.29
N CYS A 41 8.57 2.30 4.63
CA CYS A 41 9.34 3.05 3.63
C CYS A 41 10.19 2.14 2.73
N SER A 42 10.77 1.08 3.29
CA SER A 42 11.57 0.11 2.53
C SER A 42 10.74 -0.68 1.52
N VAL A 43 9.48 -0.99 1.84
CA VAL A 43 8.53 -1.61 0.90
C VAL A 43 8.17 -0.64 -0.22
N MET A 44 7.85 0.62 0.13
CA MET A 44 7.55 1.66 -0.87
C MET A 44 8.74 2.06 -1.74
N ALA A 45 9.96 1.78 -1.30
CA ALA A 45 11.18 1.95 -2.07
C ALA A 45 11.49 0.76 -2.99
N GLY A 46 10.62 -0.25 -3.04
CA GLY A 46 10.82 -1.48 -3.84
C GLY A 46 11.92 -2.40 -3.31
N ARG A 47 12.59 -2.04 -2.21
CA ARG A 47 13.66 -2.85 -1.58
C ARG A 47 13.11 -4.04 -0.81
N ASN A 48 11.82 -4.01 -0.47
CA ASN A 48 11.14 -5.09 0.25
C ASN A 48 9.79 -5.39 -0.42
N SER A 49 9.40 -6.66 -0.36
CA SER A 49 8.26 -7.24 -1.08
C SER A 49 7.16 -7.72 -0.14
N SER A 50 6.96 -7.04 0.98
CA SER A 50 5.99 -7.46 1.98
C SER A 50 4.57 -7.10 1.54
N GLU A 51 3.84 -8.11 1.06
CA GLU A 51 2.45 -7.98 0.62
C GLU A 51 1.52 -7.46 1.72
N ASN A 52 1.82 -7.76 2.99
CA ASN A 52 1.05 -7.26 4.13
C ASN A 52 1.06 -5.72 4.18
N VAL A 53 2.22 -5.10 3.92
CA VAL A 53 2.35 -3.63 3.94
C VAL A 53 1.61 -3.01 2.76
N LEU A 54 1.74 -3.62 1.57
CA LEU A 54 1.04 -3.15 0.38
C LEU A 54 -0.47 -3.24 0.58
N LYS A 55 -0.97 -4.38 1.08
CA LYS A 55 -2.40 -4.60 1.33
C LYS A 55 -2.97 -3.63 2.38
N ALA A 56 -2.26 -3.41 3.49
CA ALA A 56 -2.70 -2.48 4.51
C ALA A 56 -2.71 -1.03 4.01
N LEU A 57 -1.75 -0.65 3.15
CA LEU A 57 -1.76 0.66 2.51
C LEU A 57 -2.88 0.79 1.47
N GLU A 58 -3.14 -0.24 0.68
CA GLU A 58 -4.23 -0.29 -0.28
C GLU A 58 -5.58 -0.15 0.43
N GLU A 59 -5.80 -0.92 1.50
CA GLU A 59 -7.03 -0.86 2.32
C GLU A 59 -7.21 0.53 2.94
N LYS A 60 -6.15 1.12 3.51
CA LYS A 60 -6.20 2.45 4.11
C LYS A 60 -6.46 3.56 3.09
N LEU A 61 -5.88 3.41 1.90
CA LEU A 61 -6.06 4.36 0.79
C LEU A 61 -7.34 4.10 0.01
N ASN A 62 -8.10 3.06 0.38
CA ASN A 62 -9.27 2.58 -0.35
C ASN A 62 -8.94 2.39 -1.84
N LEU A 63 -7.70 1.98 -2.13
CA LEU A 63 -7.25 1.55 -3.45
C LEU A 63 -7.78 0.14 -3.66
N ASP A 64 -9.09 0.07 -3.79
CA ASP A 64 -9.79 -1.15 -4.09
C ASP A 64 -9.45 -1.53 -5.55
N THR A 65 -8.45 -2.37 -5.74
CA THR A 65 -8.33 -3.14 -6.99
C THR A 65 -9.43 -4.22 -7.01
N GLY A 66 -10.69 -3.78 -7.11
CA GLY A 66 -11.86 -4.58 -7.48
C GLY A 66 -12.45 -5.50 -6.40
N ALA A 67 -13.23 -4.94 -5.47
CA ALA A 67 -14.41 -5.52 -4.85
C ALA A 67 -15.20 -4.47 -4.03
N THR A 68 -16.15 -3.80 -4.71
CA THR A 68 -17.48 -3.47 -4.16
C THR A 68 -17.50 -2.83 -2.77
N SER A 69 -17.33 -1.51 -2.71
CA SER A 69 -17.88 -0.72 -1.60
C SER A 69 -19.40 -0.58 -1.81
N ALA A 70 -20.17 -1.48 -1.19
CA ALA A 70 -21.54 -1.18 -0.77
C ALA A 70 -21.65 -1.48 0.74
N PRO A 71 -22.05 -0.48 1.56
CA PRO A 71 -22.04 -0.58 3.01
C PRO A 71 -23.06 -1.62 3.50
N GLN A 72 -22.66 -2.42 4.49
CA GLN A 72 -23.61 -3.22 5.27
C GLN A 72 -24.55 -2.24 6.01
N SER A 73 -25.85 -2.38 5.77
CA SER A 73 -26.94 -1.83 6.58
C SER A 73 -27.92 -2.96 6.87
#